data_AF-A0AAV6XTU9-F1
#
_entry.id   AF-A0AAV6XTU9-F1
#
_cell.length_a   1.000
_cell.length_b   1.000
_cell.length_c   1.000
_cell.angle_alpha   90.00
_cell.angle_beta   90.00
_cell.angle_gamma   90.00
#
_symmetry.space_group_name_H-M   'P 1'
#
loop_
_entity.id
_entity.type
_entity.pdbx_description
1 polymer ?
#
loop_
_entity_poly.entity_id
_entity_poly.type
_entity_poly.pdbx_seq_one_letter_code
_entity_poly.pdbx_strand_id
1 'polypeptide(L)'
;MMASSTTRLSLAFFNLSTPASPPQPQRLLLKPHLTFYNPPPLHRPKTLTTSIKSIDVSKEDKPISSSQELEDEPISAEDESEQTFDKRRLEEKFAVVNTGIFECRSCGYNYNESSGDPSYPIPPGLPFDKLPDDWRCPTCGASQSFFQSKSMEIAGFAQNQQFGLGGNTLTSGQKALLIYGGLLLGFALFLSGYFLQ
;
A
#
# COMPACT_ATOMS: atom_id res chain seq x y z
N MET A 1 -40.43 61.32 -29.09
CA MET A 1 -39.81 60.81 -27.85
C MET A 1 -40.00 59.30 -27.82
N MET A 2 -38.97 58.52 -28.14
CA MET A 2 -39.01 57.05 -28.03
C MET A 2 -37.85 56.63 -27.13
N ALA A 3 -38.18 56.09 -25.96
CA ALA A 3 -37.22 55.57 -25.00
C ALA A 3 -36.90 54.11 -25.37
N SER A 4 -35.64 53.83 -25.68
CA SER A 4 -35.14 52.45 -25.84
C SER A 4 -34.75 51.89 -24.47
N SER A 5 -35.40 50.81 -24.03
CA SER A 5 -35.00 50.05 -22.85
C SER A 5 -34.02 48.95 -23.25
N THR A 6 -32.76 49.10 -22.86
CA THR A 6 -31.75 48.03 -22.93
C THR A 6 -31.72 47.26 -21.62
N THR A 7 -32.24 46.03 -21.61
CA THR A 7 -32.13 45.08 -20.51
C THR A 7 -30.71 44.49 -20.48
N ARG A 8 -29.94 44.75 -19.43
CA ARG A 8 -28.64 44.12 -19.19
C ARG A 8 -28.84 42.74 -18.56
N LEU A 9 -28.39 41.68 -19.23
CA LEU A 9 -28.32 40.34 -18.66
C LEU A 9 -27.15 40.27 -17.66
N SER A 10 -27.45 40.08 -16.38
CA SER A 10 -26.45 39.88 -15.32
C SER A 10 -26.19 38.38 -15.17
N LEU A 11 -25.06 37.91 -15.68
CA LEU A 11 -24.58 36.54 -15.44
C LEU A 11 -23.89 36.50 -14.07
N ALA A 12 -24.52 35.83 -13.12
CA ALA A 12 -23.91 35.51 -11.83
C ALA A 12 -22.87 34.39 -12.03
N PHE A 13 -21.60 34.71 -11.86
CA PHE A 13 -20.52 33.72 -11.81
C PHE A 13 -20.55 33.04 -10.44
N PHE A 14 -20.97 31.77 -10.38
CA PHE A 14 -20.76 30.94 -9.21
C PHE A 14 -19.25 30.67 -9.07
N ASN A 15 -18.65 31.18 -8.00
CA ASN A 15 -17.28 30.84 -7.61
C ASN A 15 -17.22 29.36 -7.25
N LEU A 16 -16.61 28.56 -8.14
CA LEU A 16 -16.28 27.18 -7.86
C LEU A 16 -15.04 27.16 -6.97
N SER A 17 -15.22 26.89 -5.68
CA SER A 17 -14.12 26.70 -4.73
C SER A 17 -13.25 25.53 -5.17
N THR A 18 -12.01 25.82 -5.51
CA THR A 18 -10.97 24.82 -5.83
C THR A 18 -10.67 23.96 -4.60
N PRO A 19 -10.67 22.61 -4.67
CA PRO A 19 -10.18 21.79 -3.57
C PRO A 19 -8.68 21.98 -3.39
N ALA A 20 -8.25 22.05 -2.13
CA ALA A 20 -6.86 22.23 -1.74
C ALA A 20 -5.95 21.13 -2.31
N SER A 21 -4.84 21.53 -2.93
CA SER A 21 -3.78 20.61 -3.38
C SER A 21 -3.13 19.89 -2.18
N PRO A 22 -2.82 18.59 -2.28
CA PRO A 22 -2.05 17.90 -1.25
C PRO A 22 -0.62 18.47 -1.14
N PRO A 23 -0.01 18.48 0.06
CA PRO A 23 1.33 19.03 0.26
C PRO A 23 2.37 18.23 -0.55
N GLN A 24 3.18 18.94 -1.35
CA GLN A 24 4.30 18.32 -2.05
C GLN A 24 5.38 17.89 -1.05
N PRO A 25 5.99 16.70 -1.23
CA PRO A 25 7.12 16.27 -0.42
C PRO A 25 8.33 17.18 -0.72
N GLN A 26 8.88 17.78 0.34
CA GLN A 26 10.10 18.56 0.24
C GLN A 26 11.24 17.65 -0.25
N ARG A 27 11.80 17.96 -1.42
CA ARG A 27 13.02 17.33 -1.91
C ARG A 27 14.19 17.77 -1.03
N LEU A 28 14.46 17.01 0.03
CA LEU A 28 15.72 17.12 0.77
C LEU A 28 16.85 16.67 -0.18
N LEU A 29 17.58 17.65 -0.69
CA LEU A 29 18.76 17.46 -1.52
C LEU A 29 19.89 16.95 -0.60
N LEU A 30 19.91 15.63 -0.39
CA LEU A 30 20.99 14.95 0.31
C LEU A 30 22.22 14.94 -0.61
N LYS A 31 23.24 15.69 -0.25
CA LYS A 31 24.55 15.65 -0.92
C LYS A 31 25.19 14.28 -0.67
N PRO A 32 25.60 13.54 -1.71
CA PRO A 32 26.25 12.24 -1.51
C PRO A 32 27.65 12.45 -0.95
N HIS A 33 27.86 12.10 0.32
CA HIS A 33 29.18 11.97 0.90
C HIS A 33 29.69 10.54 0.61
N LEU A 34 30.53 10.40 -0.42
CA LEU A 34 31.17 9.13 -0.76
C LEU A 34 32.29 8.82 0.24
N THR A 35 31.95 8.21 1.37
CA THR A 35 32.92 7.46 2.17
C THR A 35 33.18 6.12 1.49
N PHE A 36 34.40 5.93 0.99
CA PHE A 36 34.90 4.63 0.59
C PHE A 36 35.04 3.73 1.82
N TYR A 37 34.02 2.92 2.08
CA TYR A 37 34.06 1.86 3.08
C TYR A 37 34.62 0.61 2.40
N ASN A 38 35.72 0.06 2.93
CA ASN A 38 36.34 -1.14 2.39
C ASN A 38 35.73 -2.37 3.10
N PRO A 39 34.96 -3.23 2.42
CA PRO A 39 34.30 -4.37 3.07
C PRO A 39 35.31 -5.51 3.38
N PRO A 40 35.14 -6.24 4.50
CA PRO A 40 35.93 -7.43 4.79
C PRO A 40 35.59 -8.60 3.83
N PRO A 41 36.47 -9.59 3.67
CA PRO A 41 36.32 -10.64 2.67
C PRO A 41 35.10 -11.53 2.91
N LEU A 42 34.28 -11.70 1.87
CA LEU A 42 33.04 -12.48 1.87
C LEU A 42 33.35 -13.99 1.94
N HIS A 43 32.88 -14.67 2.97
CA HIS A 43 32.85 -16.13 3.01
C HIS A 43 31.75 -16.69 2.12
N ARG A 44 32.10 -17.68 1.29
CA ARG A 44 31.23 -18.38 0.35
C ARG A 44 30.19 -19.24 1.10
N PRO A 45 28.87 -18.97 0.99
CA PRO A 45 27.86 -19.88 1.51
C PRO A 45 27.73 -21.12 0.63
N LYS A 46 27.49 -22.27 1.26
CA LYS A 46 27.27 -23.57 0.63
C LYS A 46 25.95 -23.54 -0.15
N THR A 47 25.97 -24.04 -1.38
CA THR A 47 24.82 -24.18 -2.29
C THR A 47 23.71 -25.01 -1.63
N LEU A 48 22.55 -24.41 -1.38
CA LEU A 48 21.34 -25.14 -1.03
C LEU A 48 20.46 -25.23 -2.28
N THR A 49 20.34 -26.43 -2.84
CA THR A 49 19.48 -26.70 -4.00
C THR A 49 18.02 -26.66 -3.58
N THR A 50 17.35 -25.52 -3.75
CA THR A 50 15.90 -25.39 -3.56
C THR A 50 15.18 -25.84 -4.83
N SER A 51 14.44 -26.93 -4.73
CA SER A 51 13.57 -27.46 -5.80
C SER A 51 12.40 -26.52 -6.03
N ILE A 52 12.47 -25.70 -7.09
CA ILE A 52 11.37 -24.86 -7.54
C ILE A 52 10.32 -25.75 -8.22
N LYS A 53 9.17 -25.95 -7.59
CA LYS A 53 7.95 -26.40 -8.28
C LYS A 53 7.18 -25.15 -8.70
N SER A 54 7.29 -24.78 -9.97
CA SER A 54 6.44 -23.75 -10.59
C SER A 54 5.02 -24.29 -10.72
N ILE A 55 4.05 -23.66 -10.08
CA ILE A 55 2.62 -23.92 -10.30
C ILE A 55 2.18 -23.13 -11.55
N ASP A 56 1.47 -23.78 -12.46
CA ASP A 56 0.90 -23.15 -13.66
C ASP A 56 -0.47 -22.55 -13.32
N VAL A 57 -0.62 -21.23 -13.46
CA VAL A 57 -1.77 -20.42 -13.00
C VAL A 57 -2.87 -20.32 -14.07
N SER A 58 -2.77 -21.08 -15.17
CA SER A 58 -3.65 -20.91 -16.33
C SER A 58 -5.02 -21.61 -16.23
N LYS A 59 -5.46 -22.11 -15.06
CA LYS A 59 -6.61 -23.03 -14.99
C LYS A 59 -7.91 -22.51 -14.35
N GLU A 60 -7.93 -21.35 -13.71
CA GLU A 60 -9.16 -20.83 -13.09
C GLU A 60 -9.66 -19.56 -13.76
N ASP A 61 -10.31 -19.70 -14.93
CA ASP A 61 -11.25 -18.71 -15.46
C ASP A 61 -12.30 -19.44 -16.30
N LYS A 62 -13.30 -20.05 -15.65
CA LYS A 62 -14.51 -20.53 -16.34
C LYS A 62 -15.72 -19.76 -15.82
N PRO A 63 -16.45 -19.01 -16.67
CA PRO A 63 -17.64 -18.29 -16.24
C PRO A 63 -18.79 -19.28 -16.07
N ILE A 64 -19.46 -19.22 -14.93
CA ILE A 64 -20.66 -20.03 -14.69
C ILE A 64 -21.84 -19.34 -15.39
N SER A 65 -22.36 -20.00 -16.42
CA SER A 65 -23.63 -19.69 -17.07
C SER A 65 -24.41 -20.99 -17.14
N SER A 66 -25.44 -21.10 -16.32
CA SER A 66 -26.61 -21.93 -16.57
C SER A 66 -27.67 -21.60 -15.53
N SER A 67 -28.70 -20.91 -16.01
CA SER A 67 -30.03 -20.75 -15.44
C SER A 67 -30.61 -22.04 -14.89
N GLN A 68 -31.20 -22.01 -13.68
CA GLN A 68 -32.26 -22.93 -13.26
C GLN A 68 -33.29 -22.21 -12.39
N GLU A 69 -34.55 -22.53 -12.68
CA GLU A 69 -35.82 -21.95 -12.22
C GLU A 69 -36.11 -22.16 -10.72
N LEU A 70 -37.09 -21.40 -10.23
CA LEU A 70 -37.78 -21.61 -8.96
C LEU A 70 -38.22 -23.07 -8.78
N GLU A 71 -38.08 -23.59 -7.56
CA GLU A 71 -39.13 -24.38 -6.90
C GLU A 71 -38.88 -24.43 -5.37
N ASP A 72 -39.97 -24.39 -4.61
CA ASP A 72 -40.12 -24.17 -3.17
C ASP A 72 -39.71 -25.36 -2.25
N GLU A 73 -39.09 -25.06 -1.10
CA GLU A 73 -39.14 -25.69 0.27
C GLU A 73 -38.98 -27.23 0.46
N PRO A 74 -38.76 -27.79 1.69
CA PRO A 74 -38.07 -27.32 2.90
C PRO A 74 -37.04 -28.35 3.49
N ILE A 75 -36.10 -27.83 4.30
CA ILE A 75 -35.51 -28.38 5.55
C ILE A 75 -35.20 -29.90 5.63
N SER A 76 -33.92 -30.25 5.71
CA SER A 76 -33.28 -30.88 6.89
C SER A 76 -31.90 -31.48 6.56
N ALA A 77 -31.11 -31.62 7.63
CA ALA A 77 -29.82 -32.29 7.76
C ALA A 77 -28.62 -31.33 7.79
N GLU A 78 -28.05 -31.32 8.99
CA GLU A 78 -26.81 -30.69 9.41
C GLU A 78 -25.66 -31.19 8.52
N ASP A 79 -25.20 -30.33 7.61
CA ASP A 79 -23.85 -30.45 7.06
C ASP A 79 -23.04 -29.32 7.68
N GLU A 80 -22.15 -29.69 8.60
CA GLU A 80 -21.04 -28.86 9.01
C GLU A 80 -20.20 -28.54 7.76
N SER A 81 -20.58 -27.46 7.08
CA SER A 81 -19.72 -26.81 6.11
C SER A 81 -18.54 -26.25 6.89
N GLU A 82 -17.51 -27.08 6.98
CA GLU A 82 -16.17 -26.69 7.36
C GLU A 82 -15.79 -25.52 6.45
N GLN A 83 -16.02 -24.31 6.95
CA GLN A 83 -15.53 -23.09 6.36
C GLN A 83 -14.02 -23.26 6.34
N THR A 84 -13.52 -23.74 5.20
CA THR A 84 -12.12 -23.78 4.87
C THR A 84 -11.71 -22.32 4.76
N PHE A 85 -11.49 -21.69 5.92
CA PHE A 85 -10.95 -20.36 6.04
C PHE A 85 -9.59 -20.46 5.37
N ASP A 86 -9.46 -19.88 4.18
CA ASP A 86 -8.26 -19.93 3.38
C ASP A 86 -7.08 -19.46 4.23
N LYS A 87 -6.33 -20.43 4.75
CA LYS A 87 -5.19 -20.20 5.65
C LYS A 87 -4.18 -19.23 5.03
N ARG A 88 -4.07 -19.24 3.69
CA ARG A 88 -3.29 -18.28 2.89
C ARG A 88 -3.76 -16.82 3.02
N ARG A 89 -5.05 -16.57 3.13
CA ARG A 89 -5.61 -15.20 3.28
C ARG A 89 -5.36 -14.65 4.68
N LEU A 90 -5.29 -15.52 5.68
CA LEU A 90 -4.94 -15.15 7.06
C LEU A 90 -3.41 -14.95 7.23
N GLU A 91 -2.61 -15.51 6.32
CA GLU A 91 -1.15 -15.40 6.29
C GLU A 91 -0.64 -14.18 5.50
N GLU A 92 -1.50 -13.48 4.74
CA GLU A 92 -1.23 -12.14 4.19
C GLU A 92 -1.23 -11.08 5.30
N LYS A 93 -0.29 -11.19 6.24
CA LYS A 93 -0.02 -10.14 7.21
C LYS A 93 0.74 -9.02 6.53
N PHE A 94 0.20 -7.82 6.61
CA PHE A 94 0.97 -6.59 6.42
C PHE A 94 2.23 -6.68 7.28
N ALA A 95 3.40 -6.39 6.71
CA ALA A 95 4.64 -6.41 7.47
C ALA A 95 4.55 -5.34 8.55
N VAL A 96 4.34 -5.76 9.80
CA VAL A 96 4.34 -4.91 10.98
C VAL A 96 5.78 -4.86 11.48
N VAL A 97 6.48 -3.77 11.22
CA VAL A 97 7.87 -3.59 11.69
C VAL A 97 7.86 -2.74 12.95
N ASN A 98 8.53 -3.24 13.99
CA ASN A 98 8.79 -2.43 15.19
C ASN A 98 9.84 -1.36 14.84
N THR A 99 9.51 -0.09 15.07
CA THR A 99 10.35 1.04 14.64
C THR A 99 11.47 1.41 15.61
N GLY A 100 11.57 0.74 16.76
CA GLY A 100 12.47 1.16 17.85
C GLY A 100 12.07 2.50 18.49
N ILE A 101 10.80 2.90 18.29
CA ILE A 101 10.21 4.11 18.88
C ILE A 101 9.19 3.68 19.93
N PHE A 102 9.25 4.27 21.11
CA PHE A 102 8.35 3.99 22.23
C PHE A 102 7.60 5.23 22.64
N GLU A 103 6.27 5.17 22.67
CA GLU A 103 5.40 6.29 22.99
C GLU A 103 4.86 6.16 24.43
N CYS A 104 5.01 7.23 25.21
CA CYS A 104 4.48 7.30 26.56
C CYS A 104 2.97 7.51 26.53
N ARG A 105 2.19 6.53 27.03
CA ARG A 105 0.71 6.64 27.10
C ARG A 105 0.22 7.80 27.96
N SER A 106 1.03 8.28 28.90
CA SER A 106 0.62 9.35 29.83
C SER A 106 0.71 10.75 29.22
N CYS A 107 1.64 11.00 28.30
CA CYS A 107 1.91 12.35 27.80
C CYS A 107 2.26 12.44 26.31
N GLY A 108 2.36 11.31 25.60
CA GLY A 108 2.70 11.25 24.16
C GLY A 108 4.19 11.47 23.84
N TYR A 109 5.08 11.44 24.83
CA TYR A 109 6.53 11.53 24.57
C TYR A 109 7.02 10.30 23.79
N ASN A 110 7.79 10.53 22.72
CA ASN A 110 8.37 9.46 21.90
C ASN A 110 9.86 9.30 22.22
N TYR A 111 10.21 8.19 22.85
CA TYR A 111 11.60 7.75 22.97
C TYR A 111 12.03 7.06 21.67
N ASN A 112 13.19 7.42 21.12
CA ASN A 112 13.76 6.78 19.95
C ASN A 112 15.09 6.15 20.32
N GLU A 113 15.20 4.83 20.21
CA GLU A 113 16.41 4.07 20.54
C GLU A 113 17.63 4.58 19.77
N SER A 114 17.47 5.02 18.53
CA SER A 114 18.56 5.54 17.69
C SER A 114 19.11 6.89 18.17
N SER A 115 18.28 7.71 18.83
CA SER A 115 18.72 9.00 19.38
C SER A 115 19.09 8.92 20.86
N GLY A 116 18.59 7.92 21.59
CA GLY A 116 18.67 7.87 23.04
C GLY A 116 17.88 9.01 23.69
N ASP A 117 18.28 9.38 24.90
CA ASP A 117 17.74 10.52 25.65
C ASP A 117 18.92 11.44 26.04
N PRO A 118 18.95 12.72 25.62
CA PRO A 118 19.99 13.65 26.04
C PRO A 118 19.73 14.26 27.44
N SER A 119 18.49 14.21 27.94
CA SER A 119 18.11 14.81 29.23
C SER A 119 18.50 13.92 30.41
N TYR A 120 18.39 12.61 30.19
CA TYR A 120 18.95 11.58 31.05
C TYR A 120 20.01 10.88 30.20
N PRO A 121 21.32 10.95 30.50
CA PRO A 121 22.42 10.67 29.55
C PRO A 121 22.44 9.21 29.04
N ILE A 122 21.54 8.91 28.12
CA ILE A 122 21.34 7.58 27.54
C ILE A 122 21.92 7.60 26.14
N PRO A 123 22.92 6.75 25.86
CA PRO A 123 23.59 6.76 24.57
C PRO A 123 22.64 6.37 23.44
N PRO A 124 22.87 6.89 22.21
CA PRO A 124 22.14 6.45 21.03
C PRO A 124 22.41 4.97 20.76
N GLY A 125 21.39 4.26 20.28
CA GLY A 125 21.41 2.83 20.01
C GLY A 125 21.15 1.94 21.23
N LEU A 126 20.82 2.51 22.40
CA LEU A 126 20.39 1.71 23.55
C LEU A 126 18.93 1.27 23.32
N PRO A 127 18.64 -0.05 23.29
CA PRO A 127 17.27 -0.52 23.17
C PRO A 127 16.48 -0.22 24.45
N PHE A 128 15.16 -0.03 24.31
CA PHE A 128 14.29 0.33 25.44
C PHE A 128 14.35 -0.71 26.57
N ASP A 129 14.44 -2.00 26.23
CA ASP A 129 14.55 -3.08 27.21
C ASP A 129 15.85 -3.06 28.05
N LYS A 130 16.85 -2.25 27.66
CA LYS A 130 18.10 -2.06 28.40
C LYS A 130 18.18 -0.72 29.14
N LEU A 131 17.08 0.04 29.17
CA LEU A 131 17.00 1.27 29.96
C LEU A 131 17.14 0.96 31.46
N PRO A 132 17.82 1.82 32.24
CA PRO A 132 17.88 1.67 33.70
C PRO A 132 16.48 1.70 34.32
N ASP A 133 16.18 0.84 35.31
CA ASP A 133 14.87 0.76 35.98
C ASP A 133 14.39 2.09 36.59
N ASP A 134 15.34 2.97 36.95
CA ASP A 134 15.08 4.29 37.50
C ASP A 134 14.80 5.36 36.43
N TRP A 135 14.99 5.05 35.14
CA TRP A 135 14.63 5.96 34.07
C TRP A 135 13.12 6.20 34.08
N ARG A 136 12.75 7.46 33.84
CA ARG A 136 11.38 7.96 33.82
C ARG A 136 11.21 8.82 32.58
N CYS A 137 9.97 8.92 32.10
CA CYS A 137 9.63 9.81 31.00
C CYS A 137 10.10 11.23 31.32
N PRO A 138 10.96 11.86 30.48
CA PRO A 138 11.52 13.19 30.77
C PRO A 138 10.46 14.30 30.75
N THR A 139 9.29 14.03 30.15
CA THR A 139 8.18 15.00 30.07
C THR A 139 7.24 14.93 31.28
N CYS A 140 6.90 13.74 31.78
CA CYS A 140 5.86 13.57 32.81
C CYS A 140 6.27 12.76 34.03
N GLY A 141 7.46 12.17 34.05
CA GLY A 141 7.94 11.36 35.18
C GLY A 141 7.32 9.96 35.28
N ALA A 142 6.51 9.52 34.31
CA ALA A 142 5.95 8.17 34.29
C ALA A 142 7.04 7.09 34.17
N SER A 143 6.79 5.91 34.74
CA SER A 143 7.68 4.75 34.63
C SER A 143 7.68 4.15 33.21
N GLN A 144 8.70 3.33 32.93
CA GLN A 144 8.84 2.59 31.67
C GLN A 144 7.60 1.76 31.28
N SER A 145 6.85 1.26 32.27
CA SER A 145 5.62 0.50 32.06
C SER A 145 4.50 1.25 31.31
N PHE A 146 4.56 2.58 31.29
CA PHE A 146 3.59 3.40 30.55
C PHE A 146 3.95 3.56 29.06
N PHE A 147 5.06 2.99 28.60
CA PHE A 147 5.46 3.09 27.20
C PHE A 147 4.86 1.96 26.35
N GLN A 148 4.58 2.28 25.08
CA GLN A 148 4.17 1.33 24.05
C GLN A 148 5.12 1.42 22.87
N SER A 149 5.53 0.27 22.34
CA SER A 149 6.27 0.23 21.08
C SER A 149 5.39 0.70 19.92
N LYS A 150 5.89 1.64 19.12
CA LYS A 150 5.26 2.09 17.90
C LYS A 150 5.65 1.14 16.78
N SER A 151 4.67 0.40 16.28
CA SER A 151 4.82 -0.39 15.06
C SER A 151 4.31 0.43 13.87
N MET A 152 5.04 0.38 12.76
CA MET A 152 4.57 0.94 11.50
C MET A 152 4.14 -0.23 10.61
N GLU A 153 2.90 -0.16 10.13
CA GLU A 153 2.45 -1.06 9.08
C GLU A 153 3.00 -0.54 7.75
N ILE A 154 3.83 -1.35 7.10
CA ILE A 154 4.24 -1.04 5.74
C ILE A 154 3.06 -1.42 4.85
N ALA A 155 2.49 -0.42 4.18
CA ALA A 155 1.42 -0.61 3.20
C ALA A 155 1.78 -1.77 2.25
N GLY A 156 1.01 -2.85 2.33
CA GLY A 156 1.20 -4.03 1.51
C GLY A 156 1.01 -3.69 0.03
N PHE A 157 1.50 -4.56 -0.87
CA PHE A 157 1.40 -4.40 -2.32
C PHE A 157 -0.02 -4.07 -2.81
N ALA A 158 -1.06 -4.47 -2.07
CA ALA A 158 -2.46 -4.14 -2.36
C ALA A 158 -2.74 -2.64 -2.47
N GLN A 159 -2.17 -1.80 -1.60
CA GLN A 159 -2.43 -0.35 -1.64
C GLN A 159 -1.80 0.32 -2.86
N ASN A 160 -0.77 -0.31 -3.44
CA ASN A 160 -0.10 0.15 -4.66
C ASN A 160 -0.83 -0.24 -5.95
N GLN A 161 -1.86 -1.11 -5.90
CA GLN A 161 -2.59 -1.55 -7.09
C GLN A 161 -3.46 -0.46 -7.71
N GLN A 162 -3.90 0.54 -6.92
CA GLN A 162 -4.74 1.63 -7.42
C GLN A 162 -3.97 2.72 -8.17
N PHE A 163 -2.62 2.72 -8.12
CA PHE A 163 -1.82 3.73 -8.80
C PHE A 163 -1.58 3.36 -10.27
N GLY A 164 -1.62 4.37 -11.15
CA GLY A 164 -1.35 4.22 -12.59
C GLY A 164 -2.62 4.18 -13.45
N LEU A 165 -2.49 3.69 -14.68
CA LEU A 165 -3.55 3.68 -15.68
C LEU A 165 -4.53 2.49 -15.52
N GLY A 166 -4.88 2.12 -14.30
CA GLY A 166 -5.83 1.03 -14.01
C GLY A 166 -5.42 -0.39 -14.45
N GLY A 167 -4.26 -0.57 -15.08
CA GLY A 167 -3.81 -1.89 -15.56
C GLY A 167 -3.37 -2.87 -14.46
N ASN A 168 -3.20 -2.38 -13.23
CA ASN A 168 -2.77 -3.17 -12.08
C ASN A 168 -3.94 -3.91 -11.39
N THR A 169 -5.19 -3.54 -11.69
CA THR A 169 -6.40 -4.19 -11.17
C THR A 169 -7.03 -5.19 -12.15
N LEU A 170 -6.50 -5.28 -13.37
CA LEU A 170 -7.02 -6.18 -14.40
C LEU A 170 -6.51 -7.60 -14.21
N THR A 171 -7.36 -8.58 -14.53
CA THR A 171 -6.90 -9.98 -14.61
C THR A 171 -5.89 -10.15 -15.75
N SER A 172 -5.06 -11.19 -15.67
CA SER A 172 -4.08 -11.50 -16.72
C SER A 172 -4.75 -11.63 -18.10
N GLY A 173 -5.93 -12.26 -18.16
CA GLY A 173 -6.72 -12.40 -19.38
C GLY A 173 -7.27 -11.07 -19.93
N GLN A 174 -7.82 -10.20 -19.07
CA GLN A 174 -8.30 -8.87 -19.48
C GLN A 174 -7.16 -8.00 -20.02
N LYS A 175 -5.99 -8.08 -19.39
CA LYS A 175 -4.78 -7.39 -19.86
C LYS A 175 -4.32 -7.92 -21.21
N ALA A 176 -4.30 -9.24 -21.39
CA ALA A 176 -3.96 -9.85 -22.67
C ALA A 176 -4.92 -9.43 -23.78
N LEU A 177 -6.23 -9.42 -23.50
CA LEU A 177 -7.25 -9.02 -24.47
C LEU A 177 -7.13 -7.55 -24.87
N LEU A 178 -6.83 -6.64 -23.93
CA LEU A 178 -6.55 -5.24 -24.26
C LEU A 178 -5.29 -5.07 -25.12
N ILE A 179 -4.21 -5.78 -24.80
CA ILE A 179 -2.94 -5.69 -25.54
C ILE A 179 -3.13 -6.25 -26.97
N TYR A 180 -3.57 -7.50 -27.09
CA TYR A 180 -3.72 -8.15 -28.39
C TYR A 180 -4.87 -7.57 -29.20
N GLY A 181 -5.98 -7.19 -28.56
CA GLY A 181 -7.10 -6.52 -29.22
C GLY A 181 -6.72 -5.15 -29.79
N GLY A 182 -5.96 -4.35 -29.03
CA GLY A 182 -5.44 -3.06 -29.51
C GLY A 182 -4.47 -3.23 -30.68
N LEU A 183 -3.58 -4.22 -30.62
CA LEU A 183 -2.62 -4.51 -31.70
C LEU A 183 -3.34 -5.00 -32.97
N LEU A 184 -4.34 -5.87 -32.83
CA LEU A 184 -5.17 -6.35 -33.95
C LEU A 184 -5.96 -5.21 -34.60
N LEU A 185 -6.59 -4.36 -33.79
CA LEU A 185 -7.33 -3.19 -34.28
C LEU A 185 -6.40 -2.23 -35.03
N GLY A 186 -5.22 -1.94 -34.47
CA GLY A 186 -4.21 -1.11 -35.11
C GLY A 186 -3.74 -1.69 -36.44
N PHE A 187 -3.49 -3.01 -36.49
CA PHE A 187 -3.12 -3.71 -37.73
C PHE A 187 -4.24 -3.66 -38.77
N ALA A 188 -5.50 -3.85 -38.36
CA ALA A 188 -6.64 -3.76 -39.26
C ALA A 188 -6.83 -2.34 -39.82
N LEU A 189 -6.66 -1.30 -39.01
CA LEU A 189 -6.69 0.10 -39.46
C LEU A 189 -5.52 0.42 -40.40
N PHE A 190 -4.33 -0.11 -40.09
CA PHE A 190 -3.16 0.02 -40.96
C PHE A 190 -3.43 -0.62 -42.33
N LEU A 191 -3.90 -1.87 -42.37
CA LEU A 191 -4.27 -2.54 -43.63
C LEU A 191 -5.38 -1.78 -44.36
N SER A 192 -6.41 -1.31 -43.66
CA SER A 192 -7.49 -0.50 -44.25
C SER A 192 -6.94 0.72 -44.99
N GLY A 193 -5.96 1.41 -44.41
CA GLY A 193 -5.26 2.53 -45.07
C GLY A 193 -4.51 2.12 -46.34
N TYR A 194 -3.93 0.92 -46.40
CA TYR A 194 -3.28 0.40 -47.60
C TYR A 194 -4.25 0.11 -48.75
N PHE A 195 -5.51 -0.19 -48.45
CA PHE A 195 -6.53 -0.46 -49.47
C PHE A 195 -7.22 0.81 -50.02
N LEU A 196 -6.96 1.98 -49.42
CA LEU A 196 -7.54 3.27 -49.85
C LEU A 196 -6.69 4.03 -50.87
N GLN A 197 -5.58 3.45 -51.32
CA GLN A 197 -4.61 4.06 -52.23
C GLN A 197 -4.56 3.32 -53.57
#